data_AF-A0A9X1AEW2-F1
#
_entry.id   AF-A0A9X1AEW2-F1
#
_cell.length_a   1.000
_cell.length_b   1.000
_cell.length_c   1.000
_cell.angle_alpha   90.00
_cell.angle_beta   90.00
_cell.angle_gamma   90.00
#
_symmetry.space_group_name_H-M   'P 1'
#
loop_
_entity.id
_entity.type
_entity.pdbx_description
1 polymer ?
#
loop_
_entity_poly.entity_id
_entity_poly.type
_entity_poly.pdbx_seq_one_letter_code
_entity_poly.pdbx_strand_id
1 'polypeptide(L)'
;MSIDVTFLECKNHNDKLCGGGLMPDGQNRTTEAELSAVVLEILYDRPNGRSTVQQLIAAIPRRLVLTPEDQAQSDTRPNEEIWEQRVRNIRSHHNTAGNYIAEGLLAAVDGGYEITAMGRLRIENRQA
;
A
#
# COMPACT_ATOMS: atom_id res chain seq x y z
N MET A 1 30.16 23.57 5.26
CA MET A 1 29.01 23.17 4.43
C MET A 1 28.32 22.03 5.16
N SER A 2 27.30 22.35 5.96
CA SER A 2 26.43 21.38 6.62
C SER A 2 25.07 21.52 5.97
N ILE A 3 24.50 20.42 5.50
CA ILE A 3 23.11 20.38 5.03
C ILE A 3 22.30 19.95 6.25
N ASP A 4 21.61 20.90 6.88
CA ASP A 4 20.59 20.62 7.89
C ASP A 4 19.36 20.04 7.18
N VAL A 5 19.00 18.81 7.55
CA VAL A 5 17.80 18.12 7.09
C VAL A 5 16.67 18.53 8.03
N THR A 6 16.02 19.65 7.75
CA THR A 6 14.90 20.13 8.58
C THR A 6 13.66 19.29 8.34
N PHE A 7 13.41 18.41 9.31
CA PHE A 7 12.16 17.70 9.55
C PHE A 7 10.99 18.71 9.61
N LEU A 8 10.03 18.60 8.69
CA LEU A 8 8.90 19.52 8.59
C LEU A 8 7.89 19.22 9.72
N GLU A 9 7.78 20.13 10.68
CA GLU A 9 6.80 20.08 11.77
C GLU A 9 5.35 20.24 11.24
N CYS A 10 4.47 19.32 11.64
CA CYS A 10 3.03 19.44 11.42
C CYS A 10 2.38 20.25 12.56
N LYS A 11 1.88 21.45 12.24
CA LYS A 11 1.00 22.23 13.12
C LYS A 11 -0.41 22.29 12.52
N ASN A 12 -1.33 21.41 12.96
CA ASN A 12 -2.72 21.82 13.16
C ASN A 12 -3.51 20.78 13.97
N HIS A 13 -4.09 21.22 15.09
CA HIS A 13 -4.98 20.43 15.93
C HIS A 13 -6.38 20.40 15.32
N ASN A 14 -6.58 19.50 14.35
CA ASN A 14 -7.86 18.87 14.06
C ASN A 14 -7.57 17.56 13.32
N ASP A 15 -7.31 16.53 14.12
CA ASP A 15 -6.64 15.28 13.78
C ASP A 15 -7.31 14.48 12.66
N LYS A 16 -6.55 14.25 11.57
CA LYS A 16 -6.64 13.04 10.71
C LYS A 16 -5.55 12.89 9.65
N LEU A 17 -4.63 13.83 9.48
CA LEU A 17 -3.74 13.84 8.30
C LEU A 17 -2.28 14.25 8.55
N CYS A 18 -1.79 14.20 9.79
CA CYS A 18 -0.42 14.61 10.08
C CYS A 18 0.19 13.75 11.19
N GLY A 19 1.14 12.90 10.81
CA GLY A 19 1.68 11.80 11.63
C GLY A 19 1.03 10.49 11.20
N GLY A 20 1.47 9.93 10.08
CA GLY A 20 0.92 8.71 9.46
C GLY A 20 1.17 7.46 10.30
N GLY A 21 0.62 7.42 11.50
CA GLY A 21 0.45 6.22 12.29
C GLY A 21 -0.55 5.33 11.56
N LEU A 22 -0.01 4.28 10.95
CA LEU A 22 -0.73 3.06 10.56
C LEU A 22 -1.86 2.79 11.57
N MET A 23 -3.07 2.53 11.08
CA MET A 23 -4.16 2.02 11.91
C MET A 23 -4.21 0.52 11.60
N PRO A 24 -3.41 -0.28 12.31
CA PRO A 24 -3.38 -1.68 12.03
C PRO A 24 -4.72 -2.34 12.35
N ASP A 25 -4.92 -3.55 11.82
CA ASP A 25 -6.01 -4.41 12.25
C ASP A 25 -5.96 -4.68 13.77
N GLY A 26 -6.97 -5.35 14.32
CA GLY A 26 -7.02 -5.69 15.76
C GLY A 26 -5.83 -6.51 16.29
N GLN A 27 -4.86 -6.85 15.43
CA GLN A 27 -3.59 -7.54 15.73
C GLN A 27 -2.35 -6.72 15.36
N ASN A 28 -2.46 -5.39 15.23
CA ASN A 28 -1.33 -4.52 14.92
C ASN A 28 -0.69 -4.74 13.51
N ARG A 29 -1.43 -5.29 12.54
CA ARG A 29 -0.94 -5.55 11.16
C ARG A 29 -1.50 -4.59 10.12
N THR A 30 -0.75 -4.36 9.05
CA THR A 30 -1.19 -3.57 7.90
C THR A 30 -2.37 -4.25 7.20
N THR A 31 -3.46 -3.50 7.00
CA THR A 31 -4.68 -3.97 6.34
C THR A 31 -4.52 -4.10 4.82
N GLU A 32 -5.41 -4.88 4.17
CA GLU A 32 -5.43 -4.99 2.70
C GLU A 32 -5.70 -3.64 2.01
N ALA A 33 -6.49 -2.77 2.63
CA ALA A 33 -6.79 -1.44 2.11
C ALA A 33 -5.55 -0.53 2.13
N GLU A 34 -4.75 -0.58 3.19
CA GLU A 34 -3.48 0.15 3.30
C GLU A 34 -2.45 -0.38 2.30
N LEU A 35 -2.29 -1.70 2.19
CA LEU A 35 -1.42 -2.30 1.16
C LEU A 35 -1.88 -1.91 -0.24
N SER A 36 -3.18 -1.87 -0.50
CA SER A 36 -3.74 -1.45 -1.78
C SER A 36 -3.43 0.02 -2.10
N ALA A 37 -3.46 0.90 -1.10
CA ALA A 37 -3.09 2.30 -1.26
C ALA A 37 -1.60 2.46 -1.64
N VAL A 38 -0.71 1.73 -0.97
CA VAL A 38 0.73 1.73 -1.28
C VAL A 38 0.98 1.15 -2.67
N VAL A 39 0.29 0.06 -3.04
CA VAL A 39 0.36 -0.52 -4.39
C VAL A 39 -0.07 0.51 -5.45
N LEU A 40 -1.17 1.24 -5.20
CA LEU A 40 -1.64 2.28 -6.11
C LEU A 40 -0.59 3.38 -6.34
N GLU A 41 0.05 3.86 -5.26
CA GLU A 41 1.12 4.87 -5.34
C GLU A 41 2.35 4.35 -6.12
N ILE A 42 2.76 3.11 -5.85
CA ILE A 42 3.88 2.49 -6.59
C ILE A 42 3.55 2.36 -8.09
N LEU A 43 2.31 2.03 -8.45
CA LEU A 43 1.89 1.90 -9.84
C LEU A 43 1.73 3.27 -10.51
N TYR A 44 1.30 4.29 -9.78
CA TYR A 44 1.22 5.66 -10.27
C TYR A 44 2.60 6.19 -10.70
N ASP A 45 3.63 5.94 -9.89
CA ASP A 45 5.02 6.33 -10.18
C ASP A 45 5.64 5.56 -11.35
N ARG A 46 5.02 4.45 -11.78
CA ARG A 46 5.52 3.65 -12.90
C ARG A 46 5.01 4.19 -14.24
N PRO A 47 5.89 4.36 -15.24
CA PRO A 47 5.51 4.90 -16.55
C PRO A 47 4.49 4.02 -17.29
N ASN A 48 4.51 2.71 -17.07
CA ASN A 48 3.55 1.77 -17.66
C ASN A 48 2.32 1.51 -16.77
N GLY A 49 2.26 2.08 -15.55
CA GLY A 49 1.18 1.85 -14.62
C GLY A 49 1.01 0.40 -14.12
N ARG A 50 1.98 -0.49 -14.39
CA ARG A 50 1.84 -1.94 -14.19
C ARG A 50 3.03 -2.51 -13.43
N SER A 51 2.77 -3.47 -12.54
CA SER A 51 3.81 -4.20 -11.81
C SER A 51 3.37 -5.62 -11.50
N THR A 52 4.33 -6.55 -11.51
CA THR A 52 4.10 -7.91 -11.01
C THR A 52 4.00 -7.92 -9.49
N VAL A 53 3.37 -8.95 -8.93
CA VAL A 53 3.28 -9.15 -7.47
C VAL A 53 4.67 -9.18 -6.84
N GLN A 54 5.63 -9.88 -7.46
CA GLN A 54 6.99 -9.98 -6.94
C GLN A 54 7.70 -8.62 -6.90
N GLN A 55 7.52 -7.78 -7.92
CA GLN A 55 8.05 -6.43 -7.96
C GLN A 55 7.39 -5.50 -6.94
N LEU A 56 6.12 -5.73 -6.59
CA LEU A 56 5.42 -4.99 -5.55
C LEU A 56 5.91 -5.41 -4.17
N ILE A 57 6.06 -6.71 -3.91
CA ILE A 57 6.68 -7.23 -2.69
C ILE A 57 8.07 -6.61 -2.50
N ALA A 58 8.92 -6.57 -3.53
CA ALA A 58 10.23 -5.93 -3.41
C ALA A 58 10.19 -4.40 -3.16
N ALA A 59 9.09 -3.72 -3.50
CA ALA A 59 8.97 -2.27 -3.44
C ALA A 59 8.23 -1.76 -2.18
N ILE A 60 7.25 -2.49 -1.67
CA ILE A 60 6.40 -2.10 -0.54
C ILE A 60 7.21 -1.76 0.72
N PRO A 61 8.22 -2.56 1.16
CA PRO A 61 9.02 -2.24 2.34
C PRO A 61 9.80 -0.93 2.26
N ARG A 62 9.93 -0.32 1.06
CA ARG A 62 10.56 0.99 0.87
C ARG A 62 9.59 2.16 1.01
N ARG A 63 8.28 1.90 1.00
CA ARG A 63 7.20 2.90 1.06
C ARG A 63 6.39 2.80 2.34
N LEU A 64 6.37 1.63 2.95
CA LEU A 64 5.61 1.32 4.14
C LEU A 64 6.55 0.78 5.22
N VAL A 65 6.45 1.32 6.44
CA VAL A 65 7.09 0.73 7.61
C VAL A 65 6.21 -0.43 8.07
N LEU A 66 6.67 -1.66 7.82
CA LEU A 66 5.98 -2.88 8.23
C LEU A 66 6.15 -3.09 9.73
N THR A 67 5.09 -3.57 10.39
CA THR A 67 5.14 -3.92 11.81
C THR A 67 5.83 -5.27 12.04
N PRO A 68 6.31 -5.57 13.25
CA PRO A 68 6.83 -6.90 13.56
C PRO A 68 5.81 -8.02 13.29
N GLU A 69 4.52 -7.74 13.46
CA GLU A 69 3.44 -8.69 13.18
C GLU A 69 3.20 -8.91 11.68
N ASP A 70 3.50 -7.91 10.84
CA ASP A 70 3.48 -8.05 9.38
C ASP A 70 4.63 -8.93 8.90
N GLN A 71 5.82 -8.73 9.49
CA GLN A 71 7.05 -9.48 9.21
C GLN A 71 7.08 -10.86 9.86
N ALA A 72 6.05 -11.23 10.62
CA ALA A 72 5.92 -12.58 11.13
C ALA A 72 5.82 -13.57 9.96
N GLN A 73 6.41 -14.75 10.15
CA GLN A 73 6.36 -15.83 9.17
C GLN A 73 4.90 -16.31 9.01
N SER A 74 4.47 -16.60 7.79
CA SER A 74 3.16 -17.17 7.54
C SER A 74 3.11 -18.64 7.98
N ASP A 75 2.12 -18.98 8.80
CA ASP A 75 1.82 -20.37 9.20
C ASP A 75 1.47 -21.26 7.99
N THR A 76 0.92 -20.66 6.94
CA THR A 76 0.47 -21.39 5.74
C THR A 76 1.54 -21.45 4.65
N ARG A 77 2.55 -20.58 4.71
CA ARG A 77 3.64 -20.47 3.72
C ARG A 77 4.94 -20.17 4.45
N PRO A 78 5.74 -21.20 4.78
CA PRO A 78 6.93 -21.03 5.60
C PRO A 78 8.03 -20.17 4.95
N ASN A 79 7.92 -19.82 3.67
CA ASN A 79 8.89 -18.98 2.97
C ASN A 79 8.39 -17.55 2.73
N GLU A 80 7.21 -17.17 3.23
CA GLU A 80 6.61 -15.84 3.04
C GLU A 80 6.27 -15.21 4.40
N GLU A 81 6.42 -13.89 4.51
CA GLU A 81 5.90 -13.11 5.65
C GLU A 81 4.38 -12.88 5.49
N ILE A 82 3.66 -12.61 6.59
CA ILE A 82 2.21 -12.44 6.59
C ILE A 82 1.77 -11.34 5.61
N TRP A 83 2.50 -10.22 5.54
CA TRP A 83 2.14 -9.12 4.65
C TRP A 83 2.27 -9.49 3.16
N GLU A 84 3.23 -10.34 2.78
CA GLU A 84 3.40 -10.79 1.39
C GLU A 84 2.17 -11.59 0.92
N GLN A 85 1.65 -12.42 1.83
CA GLN A 85 0.41 -13.15 1.60
C GLN A 85 -0.78 -12.19 1.48
N ARG A 86 -0.84 -11.14 2.31
CA ARG A 86 -1.89 -10.11 2.23
C ARG A 86 -1.88 -9.36 0.90
N VAL A 87 -0.70 -9.01 0.37
CA VAL A 87 -0.58 -8.39 -0.97
C VAL A 87 -1.19 -9.30 -2.04
N ARG A 88 -0.98 -10.61 -1.96
CA ARG A 88 -1.60 -11.58 -2.86
C ARG A 88 -3.12 -11.67 -2.65
N ASN A 89 -3.58 -11.56 -1.41
CA ASN A 89 -5.00 -11.62 -1.06
C ASN A 89 -5.82 -10.44 -1.60
N ILE A 90 -5.18 -9.30 -1.91
CA ILE A 90 -5.85 -8.16 -2.59
C ILE A 90 -6.61 -8.65 -3.83
N ARG A 91 -6.05 -9.63 -4.58
CA ARG A 91 -6.70 -10.21 -5.76
C ARG A 91 -7.87 -11.14 -5.40
N SER A 92 -7.75 -11.96 -4.35
CA SER A 92 -8.80 -12.91 -3.98
C SER A 92 -10.00 -12.25 -3.30
N HIS A 93 -9.81 -11.14 -2.60
CA HIS A 93 -10.87 -10.38 -1.93
C HIS A 93 -11.42 -9.21 -2.76
N HIS A 94 -11.37 -9.30 -4.09
CA HIS A 94 -11.85 -8.26 -5.02
C HIS A 94 -13.36 -7.96 -4.93
N ASN A 95 -14.13 -8.75 -4.19
CA ASN A 95 -15.57 -8.53 -3.96
C ASN A 95 -15.87 -7.84 -2.61
N THR A 96 -14.85 -7.51 -1.82
CA THR A 96 -15.03 -6.86 -0.51
C THR A 96 -15.05 -5.34 -0.69
N ALA A 97 -16.07 -4.67 -0.13
CA ALA A 97 -16.12 -3.22 -0.09
C ALA A 97 -14.89 -2.65 0.63
N GLY A 98 -14.26 -1.62 0.06
CA GLY A 98 -12.97 -1.08 0.54
C GLY A 98 -11.74 -1.66 -0.14
N ASN A 99 -11.89 -2.68 -1.00
CA ASN A 99 -10.80 -3.17 -1.84
C ASN A 99 -10.67 -2.29 -3.10
N TYR A 100 -9.46 -1.86 -3.42
CA TYR A 100 -9.20 -0.95 -4.53
C TYR A 100 -9.51 -1.56 -5.91
N ILE A 101 -9.56 -2.89 -6.02
CA ILE A 101 -10.03 -3.57 -7.22
C ILE A 101 -11.55 -3.47 -7.33
N ALA A 102 -12.27 -3.67 -6.21
CA ALA A 102 -13.73 -3.53 -6.16
C ALA A 102 -14.17 -2.10 -6.49
N GLU A 103 -13.40 -1.11 -6.03
CA GLU A 103 -13.60 0.31 -6.30
C GLU A 103 -13.17 0.74 -7.71
N GLY A 104 -12.59 -0.17 -8.51
CA GLY A 104 -12.14 0.12 -9.87
C GLY A 104 -10.90 1.03 -9.94
N LEU A 105 -10.15 1.19 -8.85
CA LEU A 105 -8.89 1.95 -8.79
C LEU A 105 -7.70 1.12 -9.28
N LEU A 106 -7.74 -0.20 -9.07
CA LEU A 106 -6.77 -1.17 -9.52
C LEU A 106 -7.43 -2.22 -10.42
N ALA A 107 -6.67 -2.73 -11.39
CA ALA A 107 -7.03 -3.88 -12.19
C ALA A 107 -6.04 -5.03 -11.92
N ALA A 108 -6.57 -6.23 -11.68
CA ALA A 108 -5.74 -7.44 -11.66
C ALA A 108 -5.37 -7.82 -13.09
N VAL A 109 -4.08 -7.92 -13.37
CA VAL A 109 -3.53 -8.39 -14.65
C VAL A 109 -2.79 -9.71 -14.44
N ASP A 110 -2.41 -10.37 -15.53
CA ASP A 110 -1.65 -11.62 -15.40
C ASP A 110 -0.34 -11.39 -14.64
N GLY A 111 -0.16 -12.12 -13.53
CA GLY A 111 0.99 -12.01 -12.63
C GLY A 111 1.12 -10.70 -11.82
N GLY A 112 0.14 -9.78 -11.83
CA GLY A 112 0.33 -8.46 -11.24
C GLY A 112 -0.91 -7.56 -11.12
N TYR A 113 -0.65 -6.26 -10.98
CA TYR A 113 -1.66 -5.21 -10.90
C TYR A 113 -1.33 -4.06 -11.84
N GLU A 114 -2.37 -3.36 -12.25
CA GLU A 114 -2.32 -2.16 -13.07
C GLU A 114 -3.21 -1.07 -12.48
N ILE A 115 -2.73 0.17 -12.51
CA ILE A 115 -3.52 1.34 -12.09
C ILE A 115 -4.51 1.72 -13.19
N THR A 116 -5.77 1.94 -12.81
CA THR A 116 -6.81 2.40 -13.74
C THR A 116 -6.79 3.92 -13.87
N ALA A 117 -7.55 4.46 -14.83
CA ALA A 117 -7.77 5.90 -14.94
C ALA A 117 -8.35 6.50 -13.64
N MET A 118 -9.31 5.81 -13.02
CA MET A 118 -9.89 6.22 -11.73
C MET A 118 -8.85 6.21 -10.60
N GLY A 119 -7.97 5.20 -10.60
CA GLY A 119 -6.85 5.12 -9.67
C GLY A 119 -5.88 6.30 -9.79
N ARG A 120 -5.56 6.73 -11.02
CA ARG A 120 -4.70 7.92 -11.25
C ARG A 120 -5.37 9.19 -10.74
N LEU A 121 -6.64 9.41 -11.10
CA LEU A 121 -7.42 10.56 -10.65
C LEU A 121 -7.52 10.63 -9.11
N ARG A 122 -7.61 9.49 -8.43
CA ARG A 122 -7.62 9.42 -6.96
C ARG A 122 -6.34 9.99 -6.35
N ILE A 123 -5.18 9.69 -6.92
CA ILE A 123 -3.87 10.21 -6.46
C ILE A 123 -3.74 11.70 -6.76
N GLU A 124 -4.08 12.11 -7.99
CA GLU A 124 -4.04 13.51 -8.42
C GLU A 124 -4.93 14.39 -7.54
N ASN A 125 -6.17 13.97 -7.27
CA ASN A 125 -7.11 14.69 -6.40
C ASN A 125 -6.70 14.72 -4.92
N ARG A 126 -5.76 13.88 -4.48
CA ARG A 126 -5.20 13.93 -3.11
C ARG A 126 -4.07 14.97 -3.01
N GLN A 127 -3.38 15.21 -4.12
CA GLN A 127 -2.24 16.13 -4.20
C GLN A 127 -2.63 17.56 -4.61
N ALA A 128 -3.85 17.74 -5.13
CA ALA A 128 -4.46 19.03 -5.43
C ALA A 128 -5.02 19.71 -4.16
#